data_AF-A0A067K7X4-F1
#
_entry.id   AF-A0A067K7X4-F1
#
_cell.length_a   1.000
_cell.length_b   1.000
_cell.length_c   1.000
_cell.angle_alpha   90.00
_cell.angle_beta   90.00
_cell.angle_gamma   90.00
#
_symmetry.space_group_name_H-M   'P 1'
#
loop_
_entity.id
_entity.type
_entity.pdbx_description
1 polymer ?
#
loop_
_entity_poly.entity_id
_entity_poly.type
_entity_poly.pdbx_seq_one_letter_code
_entity_poly.pdbx_strand_id
1 'polypeptide(L)'
;MPGPGPHLMYAMGSGLALTTLTNGRFSPHHTLTYTINAFFGPDIGSFSEWLGSNLGSSGHTLGSALADYIHDPFYYVLILGLPFCVFYSWVSKILLQRKILDSVSGVPLTRRQCLLLMSAGCLSHFFLDHLFEENGHSSMYSWILSTGWWKNRAPVNPDAVIVVGFLCTCLIGGFIYINRVKSLKSTRKQSYQSLKLILIIASLYCLWCASQIYLVNPRRAAVGEEADLGVPVFLATYFFLPHYLCIMSLNTEDHNTEQLPL
;
A
#
# COMPACT_ATOMS: atom_id res chain seq x y z
N MET A 1 0.22 -10.74 15.06
CA MET A 1 -0.30 -10.74 13.68
C MET A 1 -1.78 -11.16 13.59
N PRO A 2 -2.57 -10.49 12.74
CA PRO A 2 -3.77 -11.10 12.17
C PRO A 2 -3.45 -12.46 11.57
N GLY A 3 -4.38 -13.41 11.67
CA GLY A 3 -4.17 -14.72 11.05
C GLY A 3 -4.17 -14.66 9.52
N PRO A 4 -3.77 -15.76 8.84
CA PRO A 4 -3.83 -15.92 7.39
C PRO A 4 -5.15 -15.50 6.73
N GLY A 5 -6.28 -15.77 7.39
CA GLY A 5 -7.62 -15.50 6.89
C GLY A 5 -7.88 -14.02 6.59
N PRO A 6 -7.74 -13.10 7.57
CA PRO A 6 -7.82 -11.66 7.36
C PRO A 6 -6.98 -11.13 6.18
N HIS A 7 -5.71 -11.53 6.06
CA HIS A 7 -4.86 -11.11 4.93
C HIS A 7 -5.41 -11.55 3.59
N LEU A 8 -5.79 -12.83 3.47
CA LEU A 8 -6.39 -13.38 2.27
C LEU A 8 -7.69 -12.65 1.90
N MET A 9 -8.60 -12.47 2.86
CA MET A 9 -9.90 -11.83 2.60
C MET A 9 -9.75 -10.36 2.22
N TYR A 10 -8.86 -9.62 2.89
CA TYR A 10 -8.58 -8.22 2.58
C TYR A 10 -8.04 -8.08 1.15
N ALA A 11 -6.97 -8.80 0.81
CA ALA A 11 -6.33 -8.67 -0.48
C ALA A 11 -7.20 -9.21 -1.63
N MET A 12 -7.87 -10.35 -1.42
CA MET A 12 -8.79 -10.90 -2.42
C MET A 12 -10.00 -9.99 -2.62
N GLY A 13 -10.58 -9.46 -1.55
CA GLY A 13 -11.69 -8.50 -1.62
C GLY A 13 -11.32 -7.22 -2.37
N SER A 14 -10.18 -6.62 -2.05
CA SER A 14 -9.65 -5.47 -2.80
C SER A 14 -9.37 -5.81 -4.27
N GLY A 15 -8.82 -7.00 -4.54
CA GLY A 15 -8.57 -7.47 -5.90
C GLY A 15 -9.86 -7.63 -6.71
N LEU A 16 -10.90 -8.22 -6.12
CA LEU A 16 -12.23 -8.34 -6.74
C LEU A 16 -12.86 -6.98 -7.01
N ALA A 17 -12.77 -6.04 -6.06
CA ALA A 17 -13.23 -4.67 -6.28
C ALA A 17 -12.51 -4.01 -7.47
N LEU A 18 -11.19 -4.17 -7.58
CA LEU A 18 -10.43 -3.69 -8.74
C LEU A 18 -10.82 -4.41 -10.04
N THR A 19 -11.08 -5.71 -10.01
CA THR A 19 -11.60 -6.46 -11.16
C THR A 19 -12.92 -5.83 -11.64
N THR A 20 -13.86 -5.57 -10.75
CA THR A 20 -15.14 -4.93 -11.09
C THR A 20 -14.96 -3.51 -11.62
N LEU A 21 -14.18 -2.67 -10.93
CA LEU A 21 -13.97 -1.26 -11.30
C LEU A 21 -13.22 -1.08 -12.63
N THR A 22 -12.47 -2.10 -13.05
CA THR A 22 -11.65 -2.06 -14.27
C THR A 22 -12.20 -2.93 -15.39
N ASN A 23 -13.44 -3.41 -15.28
CA ASN A 23 -14.07 -4.31 -16.24
C ASN A 23 -13.19 -5.52 -16.57
N GLY A 24 -12.56 -6.11 -15.55
CA GLY A 24 -11.73 -7.30 -15.65
C GLY A 24 -10.29 -7.09 -16.16
N ARG A 25 -9.86 -5.83 -16.39
CA ARG A 25 -8.44 -5.54 -16.69
C ARG A 25 -7.51 -5.90 -15.54
N PHE A 26 -7.99 -5.77 -14.30
CA PHE A 26 -7.41 -6.46 -13.15
C PHE A 26 -7.98 -7.89 -13.11
N SER A 27 -7.30 -8.82 -13.77
CA SER A 27 -7.81 -10.18 -13.97
C SER A 27 -7.66 -11.07 -12.73
N PRO A 28 -8.30 -12.26 -12.70
CA PRO A 28 -8.11 -13.25 -11.63
C PRO A 28 -6.65 -13.59 -11.32
N HIS A 29 -5.76 -13.55 -12.32
CA HIS A 29 -4.32 -13.73 -12.12
C HIS A 29 -3.69 -12.63 -11.26
N HIS A 30 -4.13 -11.38 -11.43
CA HIS A 30 -3.67 -10.24 -10.63
C HIS A 30 -4.12 -10.41 -9.19
N THR A 31 -5.41 -10.68 -8.99
CA THR A 31 -6.01 -10.90 -7.67
C THR A 31 -5.32 -12.04 -6.93
N LEU A 32 -5.09 -13.18 -7.59
CA LEU A 32 -4.40 -14.30 -6.97
C LEU A 32 -2.96 -13.94 -6.57
N THR A 33 -2.18 -13.33 -7.47
CA THR A 33 -0.78 -12.97 -7.19
C THR A 33 -0.69 -11.96 -6.06
N TYR A 34 -1.51 -10.91 -6.08
CA TYR A 34 -1.59 -9.92 -5.01
C TYR A 34 -1.96 -10.56 -3.67
N THR A 35 -2.97 -11.43 -3.67
CA THR A 35 -3.47 -12.11 -2.47
C THR A 35 -2.42 -13.04 -1.86
N ILE A 36 -1.73 -13.84 -2.68
CA ILE A 36 -0.67 -14.73 -2.18
C ILE A 36 0.44 -13.93 -1.49
N ASN A 37 0.82 -12.77 -2.03
CA ASN A 37 1.89 -11.96 -1.45
C ASN A 37 1.43 -11.15 -0.23
N ALA A 38 0.14 -10.80 -0.13
CA ALA A 38 -0.43 -10.21 1.09
C ALA A 38 -0.58 -11.22 2.23
N PHE A 39 -0.75 -12.50 1.88
CA PHE A 39 -0.82 -13.59 2.85
C PHE A 39 0.57 -14.10 3.23
N PHE A 40 1.27 -14.74 2.30
CA PHE A 40 2.52 -15.46 2.59
C PHE A 40 3.77 -14.59 2.54
N GLY A 41 3.69 -13.38 1.99
CA GLY A 41 4.85 -12.66 1.49
C GLY A 41 5.95 -12.50 2.54
N PRO A 42 5.88 -11.50 3.43
CA PRO A 42 6.89 -11.28 4.47
C PRO A 42 7.03 -12.46 5.44
N ASP A 43 5.92 -13.15 5.74
CA ASP A 43 5.89 -14.31 6.63
C ASP A 43 6.70 -15.51 6.15
N ILE A 44 7.08 -15.59 4.86
CA ILE A 44 8.01 -16.63 4.38
C ILE A 44 9.38 -16.55 5.07
N GLY A 45 9.71 -15.43 5.73
CA GLY A 45 10.86 -15.31 6.60
C GLY A 45 10.85 -16.38 7.71
N SER A 46 9.70 -16.63 8.33
CA SER A 46 9.55 -17.66 9.38
C SER A 46 9.87 -19.07 8.87
N PHE A 47 9.62 -19.35 7.58
CA PHE A 47 10.01 -20.61 6.96
C PHE A 47 11.53 -20.73 6.82
N SER A 48 12.23 -19.62 6.56
CA SER A 48 13.69 -19.58 6.50
C SER A 48 14.32 -19.85 7.87
N GLU A 49 13.74 -19.28 8.94
CA GLU A 49 14.14 -19.57 10.32
C GLU A 49 13.91 -21.04 10.67
N TRP A 50 12.72 -21.57 10.36
CA TRP A 50 12.40 -22.98 10.57
C TRP A 50 13.36 -23.90 9.79
N LEU A 51 13.63 -23.64 8.52
CA LEU A 51 14.62 -24.40 7.74
C LEU A 51 16.02 -24.33 8.36
N GLY A 52 16.44 -23.13 8.76
CA GLY A 52 17.73 -22.89 9.41
C GLY A 52 17.89 -23.69 10.70
N SER A 53 16.83 -23.77 11.52
CA SER A 53 16.81 -24.55 12.76
C SER A 53 17.08 -26.05 12.55
N ASN A 54 16.75 -26.59 11.38
CA ASN A 54 17.00 -27.98 11.01
C ASN A 54 18.42 -28.22 10.46
N LEU A 55 19.18 -27.16 10.14
CA LEU A 55 20.49 -27.23 9.49
C LEU A 55 21.67 -27.00 10.47
N GLY A 56 21.41 -26.99 11.77
CA GLY A 56 22.40 -26.78 12.83
C GLY A 56 22.61 -25.31 13.18
N SER A 57 23.55 -25.03 14.09
CA SER A 57 23.72 -23.68 14.70
C SER A 57 24.00 -22.57 13.67
N SER A 58 24.84 -22.84 12.68
CA SER A 58 25.16 -21.88 11.61
C SER A 58 23.97 -21.65 10.67
N GLY A 59 23.20 -22.71 10.39
CA GLY A 59 21.97 -22.63 9.61
C GLY A 59 20.89 -21.81 10.32
N HIS A 60 20.77 -21.98 11.65
CA HIS A 60 19.83 -21.21 12.46
C HIS A 60 20.15 -19.71 12.44
N THR A 61 21.41 -19.32 12.64
CA THR A 61 21.81 -17.90 12.60
C THR A 61 21.52 -17.28 11.23
N LEU A 62 21.83 -17.98 10.15
CA LEU A 62 21.56 -17.49 8.80
C LEU A 62 20.05 -17.43 8.49
N GLY A 63 19.29 -18.44 8.91
CA GLY A 63 17.84 -18.50 8.74
C GLY A 63 17.11 -17.38 9.48
N SER A 64 17.50 -17.12 10.74
CA SER A 64 16.96 -16.01 11.55
C SER A 64 17.32 -14.64 10.96
N ALA A 65 18.58 -14.42 10.58
CA ALA A 65 18.95 -13.15 9.94
C ALA A 65 18.20 -12.93 8.62
N LEU A 66 18.03 -13.99 7.80
CA LEU A 66 17.26 -13.91 6.57
C LEU A 66 15.78 -13.64 6.84
N ALA A 67 15.21 -14.21 7.91
CA ALA A 67 13.86 -13.93 8.34
C ALA A 67 13.67 -12.44 8.65
N ASP A 68 14.59 -11.84 9.42
CA ASP A 68 14.54 -10.40 9.76
C ASP A 68 14.60 -9.52 8.51
N TYR A 69 15.47 -9.84 7.54
CA TYR A 69 15.54 -9.08 6.29
C TYR A 69 14.32 -9.28 5.38
N ILE A 70 13.75 -10.48 5.33
CA ILE A 70 12.54 -10.75 4.54
C ILE A 70 11.31 -10.09 5.18
N HIS A 71 11.30 -9.96 6.51
CA HIS A 71 10.25 -9.28 7.28
C HIS A 71 10.47 -7.76 7.38
N ASP A 72 11.12 -7.16 6.39
CA ASP A 72 11.17 -5.71 6.17
C ASP A 72 10.45 -5.37 4.85
N PRO A 73 9.55 -4.36 4.82
CA PRO A 73 8.75 -4.04 3.64
C PRO A 73 9.56 -3.69 2.39
N PHE A 74 10.77 -3.15 2.55
CA PHE A 74 11.64 -2.80 1.42
C PHE A 74 12.53 -3.96 1.03
N TYR A 75 13.17 -4.61 2.00
CA TYR A 75 14.07 -5.72 1.72
C TYR A 75 13.35 -6.95 1.20
N TYR A 76 12.10 -7.21 1.59
CA TYR A 76 11.26 -8.24 0.99
C TYR A 76 11.23 -8.11 -0.55
N VAL A 77 10.91 -6.91 -1.03
CA VAL A 77 10.80 -6.62 -2.46
C VAL A 77 12.16 -6.73 -3.15
N LEU A 78 13.24 -6.32 -2.49
CA LEU A 78 14.59 -6.40 -3.07
C LEU A 78 15.13 -7.83 -3.15
N ILE A 79 14.94 -8.62 -2.09
CA ILE A 79 15.48 -9.98 -1.95
C ILE A 79 14.63 -10.96 -2.78
N LEU A 80 13.31 -10.91 -2.63
CA LEU A 80 12.39 -11.89 -3.21
C LEU A 80 11.65 -11.39 -4.44
N GLY A 81 11.60 -10.08 -4.70
CA GLY A 81 10.89 -9.50 -5.84
C GLY A 81 11.36 -10.05 -7.18
N LEU A 82 12.67 -10.09 -7.43
CA LEU A 82 13.22 -10.62 -8.68
C LEU A 82 12.92 -12.12 -8.90
N PRO A 83 13.26 -13.05 -7.98
CA PRO A 83 12.98 -14.47 -8.21
C PRO A 83 11.48 -14.76 -8.34
N PHE A 84 10.65 -14.16 -7.50
CA PHE A 84 9.21 -14.44 -7.53
C PHE A 84 8.49 -13.75 -8.68
N CYS A 85 8.93 -12.58 -9.17
CA CYS A 85 8.29 -11.99 -10.35
C CYS A 85 8.47 -12.85 -11.61
N VAL A 86 9.62 -13.54 -11.73
CA VAL A 86 9.86 -14.52 -12.81
C VAL A 86 8.99 -15.74 -12.60
N PHE A 87 8.96 -16.27 -11.38
CA PHE A 87 8.15 -17.44 -11.03
C PHE A 87 6.65 -17.21 -11.26
N TYR A 88 6.08 -16.13 -10.71
CA TYR A 88 4.66 -15.82 -10.87
C TYR A 88 4.26 -15.55 -12.33
N SER A 89 5.13 -14.92 -13.12
CA SER A 89 4.88 -14.74 -14.55
C SER A 89 4.82 -16.08 -15.29
N TRP A 90 5.71 -17.03 -14.94
CA TRP A 90 5.67 -18.39 -15.46
C TRP A 90 4.43 -19.18 -15.00
N VAL A 91 4.08 -19.10 -13.72
CA VAL A 91 2.87 -19.73 -13.17
C VAL A 91 1.61 -19.19 -13.84
N SER A 92 1.49 -17.88 -14.02
CA SER A 92 0.35 -17.26 -14.70
C SER A 92 0.17 -17.81 -16.12
N LYS A 93 1.28 -18.00 -16.85
CA LYS A 93 1.25 -18.65 -18.17
C LYS A 93 0.73 -20.08 -18.12
N ILE A 94 1.17 -20.88 -17.14
CA ILE A 94 0.71 -22.26 -16.99
C ILE A 94 -0.78 -22.31 -16.64
N LEU A 95 -1.22 -21.51 -15.68
CA LEU A 95 -2.62 -21.48 -15.23
C LEU A 95 -3.56 -21.08 -16.38
N LEU A 96 -3.14 -20.14 -17.22
CA LEU A 96 -3.87 -19.74 -18.41
C LEU A 96 -3.90 -20.86 -19.47
N GLN A 97 -2.74 -21.46 -19.79
CA GLN A 97 -2.65 -22.56 -20.77
C GLN A 97 -3.49 -23.78 -20.38
N ARG A 98 -3.60 -24.05 -19.08
CA ARG A 98 -4.41 -25.15 -18.54
C ARG A 98 -5.87 -24.78 -18.28
N LYS A 99 -6.31 -23.56 -18.61
CA LYS A 99 -7.66 -23.04 -18.35
C LYS A 99 -8.09 -23.17 -16.88
N ILE A 100 -7.14 -23.03 -15.96
CA ILE A 100 -7.40 -23.03 -14.51
C ILE A 100 -7.84 -21.63 -14.09
N LEU A 101 -7.27 -20.58 -14.69
CA LEU A 101 -7.65 -19.19 -14.48
C LEU A 101 -7.74 -18.45 -15.80
N ASP A 102 -8.88 -17.80 -16.01
CA ASP A 102 -9.10 -16.96 -17.18
C ASP A 102 -8.51 -15.55 -16.99
N SER A 103 -8.33 -14.87 -18.11
CA SER A 103 -7.91 -13.47 -18.20
C SER A 103 -8.72 -12.83 -19.31
N VAL A 104 -9.32 -11.66 -19.08
CA VAL A 104 -10.17 -10.98 -20.10
C VAL A 104 -9.39 -10.73 -21.39
N SER A 105 -8.11 -10.41 -21.29
CA SER A 105 -7.22 -10.19 -22.44
C SER A 105 -6.57 -11.47 -22.98
N GLY A 106 -6.83 -12.63 -22.36
CA GLY A 106 -6.18 -13.89 -22.75
C GLY A 106 -4.66 -13.90 -22.63
N VAL A 107 -4.06 -12.94 -21.91
CA VAL A 107 -2.61 -12.86 -21.69
C VAL A 107 -2.23 -13.15 -20.24
N PRO A 108 -1.08 -13.82 -20.01
CA PRO A 108 -0.53 -14.03 -18.68
C PRO A 108 0.13 -12.75 -18.14
N LEU A 109 0.40 -12.73 -16.84
CA LEU A 109 1.09 -11.62 -16.19
C LEU A 109 2.54 -11.50 -16.68
N THR A 110 2.94 -10.27 -16.98
CA THR A 110 4.34 -9.92 -17.22
C THR A 110 5.12 -9.87 -15.89
N ARG A 111 6.44 -10.04 -15.96
CA ARG A 111 7.32 -9.93 -14.78
C ARG A 111 7.19 -8.59 -14.07
N ARG A 112 7.01 -7.50 -14.82
CA ARG A 112 6.79 -6.17 -14.23
C ARG A 112 5.48 -6.12 -13.44
N GLN A 113 4.39 -6.65 -13.98
CA GLN A 113 3.12 -6.73 -13.26
C GLN A 113 3.27 -7.57 -11.99
N CYS A 114 3.94 -8.73 -12.07
CA CYS A 114 4.21 -9.56 -10.90
C CYS A 114 5.01 -8.81 -9.83
N LEU A 115 6.07 -8.08 -10.20
CA LEU A 115 6.86 -7.30 -9.23
C LEU A 115 6.01 -6.23 -8.53
N LEU A 116 5.13 -5.54 -9.27
CA LEU A 116 4.21 -4.55 -8.70
C LEU A 116 3.19 -5.20 -7.75
N LEU A 117 2.61 -6.34 -8.13
CA LEU A 117 1.62 -7.08 -7.34
C LEU A 117 2.24 -7.68 -6.07
N MET A 118 3.48 -8.15 -6.15
CA MET A 118 4.24 -8.59 -4.98
C MET A 118 4.49 -7.46 -4.00
N SER A 119 4.94 -6.31 -4.52
CA SER A 119 5.18 -5.12 -3.71
C SER A 119 3.88 -4.64 -3.05
N ALA A 120 2.78 -4.64 -3.80
CA ALA A 120 1.45 -4.33 -3.26
C ALA A 120 1.04 -5.32 -2.16
N GLY A 121 1.20 -6.62 -2.40
CA GLY A 121 0.87 -7.66 -1.43
C GLY A 121 1.66 -7.49 -0.14
N CYS A 122 2.99 -7.38 -0.24
CA CYS A 122 3.87 -7.12 0.90
C CYS A 122 3.45 -5.91 1.73
N LEU A 123 3.17 -4.77 1.09
CA LEU A 123 2.75 -3.57 1.81
C LEU A 123 1.36 -3.72 2.43
N SER A 124 0.44 -4.43 1.77
CA SER A 124 -0.87 -4.76 2.32
C SER A 124 -0.83 -5.78 3.45
N HIS A 125 0.18 -6.63 3.49
CA HIS A 125 0.48 -7.50 4.63
C HIS A 125 0.80 -6.64 5.86
N PHE A 126 1.85 -5.81 5.75
CA PHE A 126 2.26 -4.88 6.80
C PHE A 126 1.17 -3.88 7.20
N PHE A 127 0.23 -3.54 6.32
CA PHE A 127 -0.93 -2.72 6.69
C PHE A 127 -1.73 -3.36 7.83
N LEU A 128 -1.99 -4.66 7.73
CA LEU A 128 -2.77 -5.38 8.73
C LEU A 128 -1.92 -5.69 9.96
N ASP A 129 -0.65 -6.07 9.79
CA ASP A 129 0.21 -6.35 10.94
C ASP A 129 0.42 -5.11 11.79
N HIS A 130 0.80 -3.98 11.19
CA HIS A 130 1.00 -2.76 11.97
C HIS A 130 -0.26 -2.33 12.75
N LEU A 131 -1.47 -2.64 12.28
CA LEU A 131 -2.71 -2.28 12.97
C LEU A 131 -3.15 -3.30 14.02
N PHE A 132 -2.88 -4.59 13.80
CA PHE A 132 -3.50 -5.68 14.58
C PHE A 132 -2.48 -6.63 15.24
N GLU A 133 -1.19 -6.42 15.02
CA GLU A 133 -0.11 -7.12 15.71
C GLU A 133 0.12 -6.57 17.12
N GLU A 134 0.55 -7.46 18.01
CA GLU A 134 0.95 -7.13 19.39
C GLU A 134 -0.12 -6.33 20.16
N ASN A 135 -1.40 -6.47 19.80
CA ASN A 135 -2.50 -5.66 20.35
C ASN A 135 -2.25 -4.14 20.25
N GLY A 136 -1.57 -3.69 19.18
CA GLY A 136 -1.23 -2.28 18.99
C GLY A 136 -0.05 -1.80 19.83
N HIS A 137 0.82 -2.70 20.28
CA HIS A 137 2.04 -2.33 21.02
C HIS A 137 3.30 -2.24 20.15
N SER A 138 3.17 -2.44 18.83
CA SER A 138 4.32 -2.30 17.94
C SER A 138 4.86 -0.86 17.97
N SER A 139 6.18 -0.73 17.77
CA SER A 139 6.85 0.57 17.71
C SER A 139 6.30 1.44 16.57
N MET A 140 5.97 0.81 15.44
CA MET A 140 5.36 1.46 14.29
C MET A 140 3.97 1.97 14.62
N TYR A 141 3.09 1.17 15.22
CA TYR A 141 1.75 1.61 15.62
C TYR A 141 1.80 2.75 16.65
N SER A 142 2.68 2.63 17.63
CA SER A 142 2.92 3.67 18.64
C SER A 142 3.40 4.98 18.00
N TRP A 143 4.22 4.90 16.96
CA TRP A 143 4.65 6.07 16.19
C TRP A 143 3.50 6.65 15.35
N ILE A 144 2.68 5.81 14.71
CA ILE A 144 1.52 6.22 13.91
C ILE A 144 0.54 7.03 14.76
N LEU A 145 0.24 6.54 15.98
CA LEU A 145 -0.67 7.18 16.92
C LEU A 145 -0.03 8.31 17.73
N SER A 146 1.25 8.59 17.52
CA SER A 146 1.92 9.64 18.27
C SER A 146 1.38 11.02 17.87
N THR A 147 0.99 11.80 18.86
CA THR A 147 0.65 13.22 18.72
C THR A 147 1.89 14.10 18.57
N GLY A 148 3.09 13.52 18.72
CA GLY A 148 4.32 14.28 18.85
C GLY A 148 4.49 14.98 20.20
N TRP A 149 3.63 14.66 21.18
CA TRP A 149 3.66 15.22 22.53
C TRP A 149 3.51 14.11 23.59
N TRP A 150 4.51 14.03 24.47
CA TRP A 150 4.65 12.93 25.44
C TRP A 150 4.59 13.41 26.90
N LYS A 151 3.92 14.53 27.16
CA LYS A 151 3.66 15.02 28.53
C LYS A 151 2.17 14.84 28.87
N ASN A 152 1.71 15.49 29.94
CA ASN A 152 0.29 15.67 30.26
C ASN A 152 -0.49 16.21 29.05
N ARG A 153 -1.81 16.39 29.18
CA ARG A 153 -2.69 16.94 28.13
C ARG A 153 -2.03 17.94 27.18
N ALA A 154 -2.06 17.63 25.87
CA ALA A 154 -1.43 18.47 24.86
C ALA A 154 -2.08 19.87 24.85
N PRO A 155 -1.29 20.96 24.85
CA PRO A 155 -1.84 22.30 24.81
C PRO A 155 -2.51 22.57 23.46
N VAL A 156 -3.65 23.26 23.50
CA VAL A 156 -4.32 23.72 22.28
C VAL A 156 -3.46 24.80 21.61
N ASN A 157 -3.06 24.56 20.37
CA ASN A 157 -2.29 25.50 19.57
C ASN A 157 -3.23 26.29 18.63
N PRO A 158 -3.48 27.59 18.85
CA PRO A 158 -4.34 28.38 17.96
C PRO A 158 -3.81 28.46 16.53
N ASP A 159 -2.49 28.41 16.34
CA ASP A 159 -1.88 28.41 15.01
C ASP A 159 -2.29 27.15 14.23
N ALA A 160 -2.43 26.01 14.91
CA ALA A 160 -2.90 24.77 14.29
C ALA A 160 -4.33 24.92 13.76
N VAL A 161 -5.23 25.56 14.51
CA VAL A 161 -6.61 25.81 14.06
C VAL A 161 -6.62 26.64 12.77
N ILE A 162 -5.80 27.69 12.72
CA ILE A 162 -5.72 28.58 11.55
C ILE A 162 -5.13 27.83 10.35
N VAL A 163 -3.98 27.17 10.53
CA VAL A 163 -3.27 26.49 9.43
C VAL A 163 -4.08 25.30 8.92
N VAL A 164 -4.56 24.43 9.79
CA VAL A 164 -5.33 23.25 9.41
C VAL A 164 -6.68 23.64 8.83
N GLY A 165 -7.38 24.61 9.45
CA GLY A 165 -8.62 25.16 8.92
C GLY A 165 -8.43 25.75 7.51
N PHE A 166 -7.36 26.49 7.29
CA PHE A 166 -7.01 27.02 5.96
C PHE A 166 -6.73 25.91 4.95
N LEU A 167 -5.90 24.92 5.30
CA LEU A 167 -5.57 23.78 4.42
C LEU A 167 -6.83 22.98 4.04
N CYS A 168 -7.70 22.68 5.00
CA CYS A 168 -8.99 22.02 4.77
C CYS A 168 -9.91 22.84 3.86
N THR A 169 -9.98 24.15 4.08
CA THR A 169 -10.76 25.07 3.23
C THR A 169 -10.23 25.09 1.80
N CYS A 170 -8.90 25.17 1.63
CA CYS A 170 -8.25 25.09 0.31
C CYS A 170 -8.50 23.74 -0.38
N LEU A 171 -8.48 22.64 0.36
CA LEU A 171 -8.73 21.32 -0.20
C LEU A 171 -10.18 21.20 -0.70
N ILE A 172 -11.16 21.52 0.15
CA ILE A 172 -12.58 21.44 -0.20
C ILE A 172 -12.90 22.43 -1.32
N GLY A 173 -12.52 23.70 -1.16
CA GLY A 173 -12.78 24.75 -2.14
C GLY A 173 -12.08 24.49 -3.48
N GLY A 174 -10.82 24.05 -3.44
CA GLY A 174 -10.05 23.69 -4.62
C GLY A 174 -10.64 22.47 -5.36
N PHE A 175 -11.09 21.45 -4.63
CA PHE A 175 -11.73 20.27 -5.21
C PHE A 175 -13.05 20.64 -5.90
N ILE A 176 -13.90 21.44 -5.24
CA ILE A 176 -15.14 21.98 -5.84
C ILE A 176 -14.80 22.80 -7.08
N TYR A 177 -13.81 23.68 -6.99
CA TYR A 177 -13.40 24.51 -8.11
C TYR A 177 -12.95 23.67 -9.31
N ILE A 178 -12.09 22.65 -9.12
CA ILE A 178 -11.61 21.78 -10.20
C ILE A 178 -12.75 21.00 -10.88
N ASN A 179 -13.70 20.48 -10.09
CA ASN A 179 -14.72 19.57 -10.59
C ASN A 179 -16.02 20.26 -11.02
N ARG A 180 -16.24 21.52 -10.62
CA ARG A 180 -17.46 22.28 -10.96
C ARG A 180 -17.22 23.54 -11.78
N VAL A 181 -16.17 24.30 -11.48
CA VAL A 181 -15.99 25.67 -12.00
C VAL A 181 -14.93 25.71 -13.11
N LYS A 182 -13.83 25.00 -12.93
CA LYS A 182 -12.75 24.89 -13.91
C LYS A 182 -13.23 24.01 -15.06
N SER A 183 -13.49 24.62 -16.21
CA SER A 183 -13.93 23.93 -17.44
C SER A 183 -12.80 23.08 -18.05
N LEU A 184 -12.43 22.00 -17.38
CA LEU A 184 -11.58 20.96 -17.94
C LEU A 184 -12.48 20.02 -18.75
N LYS A 185 -12.26 19.96 -20.08
CA LYS A 185 -13.07 19.17 -21.01
C LYS A 185 -12.98 17.64 -20.82
N SER A 186 -12.30 17.13 -19.78
CA SER A 186 -12.08 15.70 -19.57
C SER A 186 -12.00 15.34 -18.09
N THR A 187 -12.79 14.34 -17.69
CA THR A 187 -12.81 13.76 -16.34
C THR A 187 -11.42 13.32 -15.89
N ARG A 188 -10.63 12.70 -16.78
CA ARG A 188 -9.26 12.27 -16.47
C ARG A 188 -8.35 13.44 -16.07
N LYS A 189 -8.50 14.59 -16.74
CA LYS A 189 -7.75 15.81 -16.39
C LYS A 189 -8.22 16.38 -15.05
N GLN A 190 -9.52 16.34 -14.76
CA GLN A 190 -10.08 16.76 -13.47
C GLN A 190 -9.58 15.89 -12.32
N SER A 191 -9.62 14.55 -12.48
CA SER A 191 -9.10 13.61 -11.49
C SER A 191 -7.61 13.83 -11.23
N TYR A 192 -6.80 14.02 -12.28
CA TYR A 192 -5.36 14.31 -12.13
C TYR A 192 -5.10 15.62 -11.37
N GLN A 193 -5.84 16.69 -11.68
CA GLN A 193 -5.71 17.97 -10.96
C GLN A 193 -6.18 17.86 -9.51
N SER A 194 -7.23 17.06 -9.25
CA SER A 194 -7.73 16.81 -7.90
C SER A 194 -6.69 16.02 -7.07
N LEU A 195 -6.07 14.99 -7.65
CA LEU A 195 -4.97 14.27 -7.03
C LEU A 195 -3.79 15.21 -6.75
N LYS A 196 -3.43 16.08 -7.70
CA LYS A 196 -2.36 17.06 -7.51
C LYS A 196 -2.66 18.01 -6.34
N LEU A 197 -3.91 18.49 -6.23
CA LEU A 197 -4.34 19.31 -5.09
C LEU A 197 -4.19 18.55 -3.77
N ILE A 198 -4.70 17.31 -3.69
CA ILE A 198 -4.60 16.46 -2.49
C ILE A 198 -3.13 16.29 -2.08
N LEU A 199 -2.24 15.97 -3.03
CA LEU A 199 -0.82 15.77 -2.75
C LEU A 199 -0.13 17.05 -2.24
N ILE A 200 -0.46 18.21 -2.82
CA ILE A 200 0.07 19.50 -2.35
C ILE A 200 -0.39 19.76 -0.92
N ILE A 201 -1.69 19.64 -0.63
CA ILE A 201 -2.23 19.90 0.71
C ILE A 201 -1.68 18.90 1.72
N ALA A 202 -1.62 17.61 1.40
CA ALA A 202 -1.05 16.59 2.27
C ALA A 202 0.43 16.85 2.57
N SER A 203 1.21 17.29 1.57
CA SER A 203 2.63 17.62 1.77
C SER A 203 2.81 18.83 2.69
N LEU A 204 2.00 19.88 2.49
CA LEU A 204 2.00 21.06 3.37
C LEU A 204 1.57 20.70 4.80
N TYR A 205 0.58 19.82 4.94
CA TYR A 205 0.13 19.32 6.24
C TYR A 205 1.22 18.53 6.96
N CYS A 206 1.85 17.57 6.27
CA CYS A 206 2.96 16.81 6.84
C CYS A 206 4.15 17.72 7.20
N LEU A 207 4.44 18.74 6.39
CA LEU A 207 5.48 19.73 6.69
C LEU A 207 5.15 20.54 7.95
N TRP A 208 3.89 20.98 8.08
CA TRP A 208 3.41 21.62 9.30
C TRP A 208 3.62 20.71 10.51
N CYS A 209 3.13 19.47 10.46
CA CYS A 209 3.25 18.53 11.58
C CYS A 209 4.71 18.25 11.93
N ALA A 210 5.55 17.94 10.94
CA ALA A 210 6.98 17.71 11.15
C ALA A 210 7.69 18.93 11.75
N SER A 211 7.30 20.15 11.35
CA SER A 211 7.86 21.37 11.94
C SER A 211 7.55 21.49 13.43
N GLN A 212 6.31 21.23 13.85
CA GLN A 212 5.91 21.33 15.26
C GLN A 212 6.57 20.25 16.13
N ILE A 213 6.70 19.04 15.59
CA ILE A 213 7.22 17.87 16.31
C ILE A 213 8.75 17.89 16.40
N TYR A 214 9.43 18.23 15.31
CA TYR A 214 10.88 18.04 15.18
C TYR A 214 11.69 19.33 15.15
N LEU A 215 11.13 20.46 14.71
CA LEU A 215 11.88 21.72 14.51
C LEU A 215 11.63 22.76 15.61
N VAL A 216 10.41 22.86 16.13
CA VAL A 216 10.07 23.84 17.18
C VAL A 216 10.62 23.38 18.54
N ASN A 217 11.21 24.32 19.29
CA ASN A 217 11.74 24.08 20.63
C ASN A 217 11.16 25.11 21.63
N PRO A 218 10.47 24.71 22.72
CA PRO A 218 10.12 23.34 23.08
C PRO A 218 9.16 22.70 22.06
N ARG A 219 9.31 21.38 21.85
CA ARG A 219 8.45 20.59 20.94
C ARG A 219 6.98 20.83 21.25
N ARG A 220 6.13 20.83 20.22
CA ARG A 220 4.69 21.04 20.35
C ARG A 220 3.93 19.95 19.61
N ALA A 221 2.74 19.60 20.10
CA ALA A 221 1.82 18.79 19.33
C ALA A 221 1.37 19.56 18.07
N ALA A 222 1.24 18.86 16.96
CA ALA A 222 0.88 19.48 15.69
C ALA A 222 -0.57 19.98 15.66
N VAL A 223 -1.52 19.15 16.11
CA VAL A 223 -2.95 19.48 16.23
C VAL A 223 -3.48 18.99 17.59
N GLY A 224 -2.77 19.30 18.67
CA GLY A 224 -3.23 19.01 20.03
C GLY A 224 -3.18 17.52 20.39
N GLU A 225 -4.33 16.90 20.68
CA GLU A 225 -4.41 15.50 21.14
C GLU A 225 -4.52 14.48 19.99
N GLU A 226 -4.51 14.95 18.73
CA GLU A 226 -4.72 14.11 17.55
C GLU A 226 -3.41 13.52 17.02
N ALA A 227 -3.51 12.31 16.47
CA ALA A 227 -2.41 11.64 15.79
C ALA A 227 -2.35 12.12 14.33
N ASP A 228 -1.39 12.99 14.01
CA ASP A 228 -1.42 13.71 12.73
C ASP A 228 -0.38 13.31 11.72
N LEU A 229 0.89 13.20 12.09
CA LEU A 229 1.94 12.97 11.08
C LEU A 229 2.01 11.50 10.66
N GLY A 230 1.89 10.60 11.64
CA GLY A 230 2.02 9.17 11.41
C GLY A 230 0.89 8.58 10.57
N VAL A 231 -0.35 9.04 10.79
CA VAL A 231 -1.56 8.59 10.07
C VAL A 231 -1.47 8.77 8.54
N PRO A 232 -1.24 9.97 7.96
CA PRO A 232 -1.15 10.15 6.52
C PRO A 232 0.06 9.45 5.92
N VAL A 233 1.19 9.34 6.64
CA VAL A 233 2.35 8.57 6.17
C VAL A 233 2.02 7.08 6.09
N PHE A 234 1.35 6.55 7.11
CA PHE A 234 0.90 5.16 7.14
C PHE A 234 -0.11 4.87 6.04
N LEU A 235 -1.15 5.69 5.91
CA LEU A 235 -2.15 5.54 4.85
C LEU A 235 -1.53 5.67 3.46
N ALA A 236 -0.61 6.63 3.24
CA ALA A 236 0.08 6.76 1.96
C ALA A 236 0.86 5.48 1.60
N THR A 237 1.59 4.92 2.57
CA THR A 237 2.54 3.82 2.36
C THR A 237 1.87 2.45 2.31
N TYR A 238 0.97 2.16 3.25
CA TYR A 238 0.41 0.82 3.46
C TYR A 238 -1.04 0.69 2.97
N PHE A 239 -1.73 1.81 2.68
CA PHE A 239 -3.08 1.77 2.13
C PHE A 239 -3.13 2.22 0.67
N PHE A 240 -2.76 3.46 0.34
CA PHE A 240 -2.92 3.99 -1.01
C PHE A 240 -1.89 3.44 -2.00
N LEU A 241 -0.61 3.32 -1.61
CA LEU A 241 0.46 2.83 -2.48
C LEU A 241 0.19 1.39 -2.99
N PRO A 242 -0.22 0.39 -2.17
CA PRO A 242 -0.56 -0.94 -2.68
C PRO A 242 -1.63 -0.92 -3.76
N HIS A 243 -2.72 -0.17 -3.54
CA HIS A 243 -3.79 -0.04 -4.52
C HIS A 243 -3.29 0.65 -5.80
N TYR A 244 -2.44 1.66 -5.67
CA TYR A 244 -1.81 2.32 -6.82
C TYR A 244 -0.91 1.35 -7.62
N LEU A 245 -0.10 0.53 -6.94
CA LEU A 245 0.73 -0.49 -7.59
C LEU A 245 -0.14 -1.54 -8.31
N CYS A 246 -1.25 -1.95 -7.71
CA CYS A 246 -2.25 -2.80 -8.38
C CYS A 246 -2.84 -2.13 -9.63
N ILE A 247 -3.19 -0.84 -9.57
CA ILE A 247 -3.67 -0.08 -10.73
C ILE A 247 -2.60 0.03 -11.82
N MET A 248 -1.33 0.23 -11.45
CA MET A 248 -0.22 0.23 -12.42
C MET A 248 0.03 -1.12 -13.07
N SER A 249 -0.42 -2.21 -12.43
CA SER A 249 -0.27 -3.57 -12.94
C SER A 249 -1.38 -3.97 -13.92
N LEU A 250 -2.41 -3.14 -14.14
CA LEU A 250 -3.52 -3.48 -15.03
C LEU A 250 -3.06 -3.85 -16.45
N ASN A 251 -3.77 -4.79 -17.06
CA ASN A 251 -3.65 -5.03 -18.50
C ASN A 251 -4.00 -3.75 -19.27
N THR A 252 -3.36 -3.56 -20.43
CA THR A 252 -3.66 -2.46 -21.34
C THR A 252 -5.11 -2.51 -21.80
N GLU A 253 -5.68 -1.35 -22.11
CA GLU A 253 -6.96 -1.32 -22.84
C GLU A 253 -6.66 -1.77 -24.26
N ASP A 254 -7.14 -2.96 -24.62
CA ASP A 254 -7.16 -3.36 -26.01
C ASP A 254 -8.19 -2.46 -26.71
N HIS A 255 -7.74 -1.47 -27.47
CA HIS A 255 -8.57 -0.84 -28.50
C HIS A 255 -8.85 -1.80 -29.69
N ASN A 256 -8.35 -3.04 -29.62
CA ASN A 256 -8.39 -4.05 -30.68
C ASN A 256 -9.18 -5.31 -30.32
N THR A 257 -10.11 -5.26 -29.36
CA THR A 257 -11.25 -6.20 -29.36
C THR A 257 -12.28 -5.77 -30.40
N GLU A 258 -11.83 -5.51 -31.63
CA GLU A 258 -12.67 -5.80 -32.78
C GLU A 258 -12.87 -7.31 -32.79
N GLN A 259 -14.15 -7.67 -32.82
CA GLN A 259 -14.68 -9.02 -32.76
C GLN A 259 -13.79 -10.03 -33.50
N LEU A 260 -13.30 -11.05 -32.78
CA LEU A 260 -12.93 -12.29 -33.45
C LEU A 260 -14.17 -12.75 -34.24
N PRO A 261 -14.10 -12.92 -35.57
CA PRO A 261 -15.24 -13.39 -36.33
C PRO A 261 -15.60 -14.80 -35.86
N LEU A 262 -16.91 -15.00 -35.64
CA LEU A 262 -17.55 -16.28 -35.35
C LEU A 262 -17.32 -17.31 -36.46
#